data_AF-W7W8V7-F1
#
_entry.id   AF-W7W8V7-F1
#
_cell.length_a   1.000
_cell.length_b   1.000
_cell.length_c   1.000
_cell.angle_alpha   90.00
_cell.angle_beta   90.00
_cell.angle_gamma   90.00
#
_symmetry.space_group_name_H-M   'P 1'
#
loop_
_entity.id
_entity.type
_entity.pdbx_description
1 polymer ?
#
loop_
_entity_poly.entity_id
_entity_poly.type
_entity_poly.pdbx_seq_one_letter_code
_entity_poly.pdbx_strand_id
1 'polypeptide(L)' 'MRVDRESLTLGFAGVYSTFLLHAKRAAARFGVPAREILVELGRRKMIGGQEDMIEDTAMSMAKERGLLKDVSRKAA' A
#
# COMPACT_ATOMS: atom_id res chain seq x y z
N MET A 1 25.09 -1.94 -6.23
CA MET A 1 24.14 -0.81 -6.13
C MET A 1 23.53 -0.79 -4.73
N ARG A 2 24.15 -0.07 -3.79
CA ARG A 2 23.56 0.23 -2.48
C ARG A 2 22.55 1.34 -2.71
N VAL A 3 21.26 0.99 -2.76
CA VAL A 3 20.20 2.01 -2.77
C VAL A 3 20.23 2.70 -1.42
N ASP A 4 20.47 4.00 -1.47
CA ASP A 4 20.76 4.89 -0.37
C ASP A 4 19.69 4.82 0.72
N ARG A 5 20.04 4.21 1.85
CA ARG A 5 19.21 4.19 3.06
C ARG A 5 18.85 5.61 3.52
N GLU A 6 19.72 6.58 3.21
CA GLU A 6 19.56 8.00 3.53
C GLU A 6 18.59 8.70 2.57
N SER A 7 18.68 8.46 1.25
CA SER A 7 17.68 8.93 0.28
C SER A 7 16.31 8.29 0.48
N LEU A 8 16.27 7.04 0.94
CA LEU A 8 15.05 6.37 1.39
C LEU A 8 14.39 7.09 2.56
N THR A 9 15.16 7.72 3.47
CA THR A 9 14.64 8.35 4.69
C THR A 9 14.08 9.76 4.43
N LEU A 10 14.76 10.56 3.62
CA LEU A 10 14.29 11.89 3.19
C LEU A 10 13.12 11.79 2.21
N GLY A 11 13.16 10.85 1.25
CA GLY A 11 12.04 10.50 0.39
C GLY A 11 10.87 9.89 1.16
N PHE A 12 11.15 9.05 2.18
CA PHE A 12 10.13 8.55 3.11
C PHE A 12 9.40 9.69 3.79
N ALA A 13 10.09 10.67 4.38
CA ALA A 13 9.41 11.68 5.21
C ALA A 13 8.38 12.51 4.41
N GLY A 14 8.70 12.88 3.17
CA GLY A 14 7.79 13.61 2.28
C GLY A 14 6.69 12.74 1.67
N VAL A 15 7.04 11.54 1.16
CA VAL A 15 6.08 10.63 0.51
C VAL A 15 5.21 9.89 1.52
N TYR A 16 5.71 9.51 2.71
CA TYR A 16 4.89 8.96 3.78
C TYR A 16 3.91 10.00 4.31
N SER A 17 4.26 11.29 4.39
CA SER A 17 3.32 12.29 4.95
C SER A 17 2.00 12.31 4.17
N THR A 18 2.06 12.36 2.84
CA THR A 18 0.87 12.35 1.99
C THR A 18 0.26 10.94 1.90
N PHE A 19 1.08 9.90 1.70
CA PHE A 19 0.57 8.54 1.49
C PHE A 19 0.06 7.86 2.75
N LEU A 20 0.49 8.26 3.95
CA LEU A 20 0.13 7.59 5.20
C LEU A 20 -1.39 7.65 5.46
N LEU A 21 -2.04 8.77 5.17
CA LEU A 21 -3.49 8.89 5.33
C LEU A 21 -4.23 7.94 4.38
N HIS A 22 -3.82 7.90 3.12
CA HIS A 22 -4.39 7.02 2.11
C HIS A 22 -4.12 5.53 2.42
N ALA A 23 -2.91 5.20 2.84
CA ALA A 23 -2.53 3.85 3.24
C ALA A 23 -3.30 3.37 4.47
N LYS A 24 -3.58 4.25 5.45
CA LYS A 24 -4.45 3.93 6.60
C LYS A 24 -5.90 3.66 6.19
N ARG A 25 -6.44 4.44 5.24
CA ARG A 25 -7.79 4.21 4.70
C ARG A 25 -7.87 2.89 3.93
N ALA A 26 -6.90 2.62 3.06
CA ALA A 26 -6.81 1.36 2.32
C ALA A 26 -6.62 0.17 3.27
N ALA A 27 -5.78 0.32 4.29
CA ALA A 27 -5.60 -0.69 5.34
C ALA A 27 -6.91 -1.05 6.04
N ALA A 28 -7.71 -0.04 6.41
CA ALA A 28 -9.02 -0.25 7.03
C ALA A 28 -10.02 -0.91 6.07
N ARG A 29 -9.98 -0.59 4.77
CA ARG A 29 -10.87 -1.16 3.74
C ARG A 29 -10.54 -2.62 3.42
N PHE A 30 -9.25 -2.96 3.31
CA PHE A 30 -8.80 -4.23 2.76
C PHE A 30 -8.21 -5.19 3.83
N GLY A 31 -8.10 -4.75 5.08
CA GLY A 31 -7.60 -5.58 6.18
C GLY A 31 -6.10 -5.83 6.16
N VAL A 32 -5.34 -5.08 5.35
CA VAL A 32 -3.88 -5.21 5.25
C VAL A 32 -3.18 -4.11 6.06
N PRO A 33 -2.04 -4.37 6.73
CA PRO A 33 -1.38 -3.33 7.52
C PRO A 33 -0.83 -2.18 6.66
N ALA A 34 -1.12 -0.94 7.05
CA ALA A 34 -0.67 0.26 6.32
C ALA A 34 0.86 0.32 6.13
N ARG A 35 1.63 -0.15 7.12
CA ARG A 35 3.09 -0.25 7.03
C ARG A 35 3.53 -1.14 5.86
N GLU A 36 2.85 -2.26 5.64
CA GLU A 36 3.21 -3.19 4.58
C GLU A 36 2.85 -2.62 3.20
N ILE A 37 1.71 -1.93 3.10
CA ILE A 37 1.32 -1.20 1.88
C ILE A 37 2.42 -0.18 1.51
N LEU A 38 2.88 0.63 2.48
CA LEU A 38 3.88 1.66 2.23
C LEU A 38 5.26 1.09 1.88
N VAL A 39 5.64 -0.06 2.46
CA VAL A 39 6.88 -0.78 2.08
C VAL A 39 6.79 -1.29 0.64
N GLU A 40 5.67 -1.88 0.24
CA GLU A 40 5.47 -2.37 -1.12
C GLU A 40 5.44 -1.24 -2.16
N LEU A 41 4.83 -0.09 -1.82
CA LEU A 41 4.87 1.11 -2.65
C LEU A 41 6.31 1.63 -2.83
N GLY A 42 7.11 1.62 -1.76
CA GLY A 42 8.53 1.94 -1.82
C GLY A 42 9.31 0.96 -2.71
N ARG A 43 9.00 -0.34 -2.64
CA ARG A 43 9.59 -1.37 -3.52
C ARG A 43 9.23 -1.15 -5.00
N ARG A 44 8.02 -0.68 -5.27
CA ARG A 44 7.52 -0.32 -6.61
C ARG A 44 8.03 1.04 -7.13
N LYS A 45 8.82 1.76 -6.33
CA LYS A 45 9.35 3.10 -6.66
C LYS A 45 8.25 4.11 -7.05
N MET A 46 7.10 4.02 -6.38
CA MET A 46 5.98 4.94 -6.61
C MET A 46 6.37 6.35 -6.18
N ILE A 47 5.91 7.35 -6.93
CA ILE A 47 6.14 8.78 -6.67
C ILE A 47 4.82 9.47 -6.25
N GLY A 48 4.90 10.61 -5.56
CA GLY A 48 3.72 11.40 -5.18
C GLY A 48 2.85 11.76 -6.39
N GLY A 49 1.52 11.79 -6.23
CA GLY A 49 0.56 11.91 -7.34
C GLY A 49 0.05 10.57 -7.90
N GLN A 50 0.44 9.44 -7.30
CA GLN A 50 -0.02 8.09 -7.64
C GLN A 50 -0.86 7.49 -6.51
N GLU A 51 -1.69 8.30 -5.86
CA GLU A 51 -2.46 7.89 -4.69
C GLU A 51 -3.43 6.73 -4.98
N ASP A 52 -3.92 6.62 -6.22
CA ASP A 52 -4.78 5.52 -6.67
C ASP A 52 -4.10 4.14 -6.56
N MET A 53 -2.77 4.10 -6.75
CA MET A 53 -1.98 2.87 -6.68
C MET A 53 -1.89 2.31 -5.26
N ILE A 54 -2.19 3.12 -4.24
CA ILE A 54 -2.22 2.70 -2.84
C ILE A 54 -3.37 1.74 -2.61
N GLU A 55 -4.55 2.04 -3.17
CA GLU A 55 -5.72 1.18 -3.06
C GLU A 55 -5.53 -0.12 -3.86
N ASP A 56 -4.99 -0.05 -5.08
CA ASP A 56 -4.70 -1.22 -5.90
C ASP A 56 -3.67 -2.14 -5.25
N THR A 57 -2.64 -1.56 -4.64
CA THR A 57 -1.63 -2.33 -3.89
C THR A 57 -2.27 -3.01 -2.69
N ALA A 58 -3.09 -2.30 -1.92
CA ALA A 58 -3.78 -2.87 -0.77
C ALA A 58 -4.76 -3.98 -1.17
N MET A 59 -5.52 -3.80 -2.25
CA MET A 59 -6.43 -4.79 -2.80
C MET A 59 -5.67 -6.04 -3.28
N SER A 60 -4.55 -5.86 -3.98
CA SER A 60 -3.71 -6.97 -4.44
C SER A 60 -3.18 -7.78 -3.26
N MET A 61 -2.64 -7.11 -2.24
CA MET A 61 -2.16 -7.75 -1.02
C MET A 61 -3.27 -8.47 -0.26
N ALA A 62 -4.48 -7.89 -0.20
CA ALA A 62 -5.62 -8.52 0.43
C ALA A 62 -6.11 -9.76 -0.33
N LYS A 63 -6.05 -9.72 -1.66
CA LYS A 63 -6.35 -10.87 -2.52
C LYS A 63 -5.36 -12.01 -2.29
N GLU A 64 -4.05 -11.71 -2.26
CA GLU A 64 -3.00 -12.68 -1.99
C GLU A 64 -3.14 -13.32 -0.60
N ARG A 65 -3.62 -12.57 0.39
CA ARG A 65 -3.87 -13.05 1.75
C ARG A 65 -5.22 -13.75 1.95
N GLY A 66 -6.07 -13.81 0.91
CA GLY A 66 -7.42 -14.35 1.03
C GLY A 66 -8.35 -13.53 1.95
N LEU A 67 -8.02 -12.26 2.19
CA LEU A 67 -8.81 -11.35 3.03
C LEU A 67 -10.04 -10.81 2.29
N LEU A 68 -10.00 -10.79 0.96
CA LEU A 68 -11.17 -10.48 0.14
C LEU A 68 -12.11 -11.69 0.16
N LYS A 69 -13.26 -11.54 0.82
CA LYS A 69 -14.35 -12.51 0.69
C LYS A 69 -14.83 -12.45 -0.75
N ASP A 70 -14.63 -13.56 -1.46
CA ASP A 70 -15.12 -13.76 -2.81
C ASP A 70 -16.63 -13.46 -2.84
N VAL A 71 -17.01 -12.35 -3.47
CA VAL A 71 -18.41 -11.89 -3.55
C VAL A 71 -19.26 -12.94 -4.29
N SER A 72 -18.63 -13.88 -4.98
CA SER A 72 -19.25 -15.00 -5.68
C SER A 72 -19.80 -16.11 -4.76
N ARG A 73 -19.36 -16.22 -3.49
CA ARG A 73 -19.82 -17.32 -2.60
C ARG A 73 -21.17 -17.10 -1.91
N LYS A 74 -21.88 -16.00 -2.16
CA LYS A 74 -23.15 -15.67 -1.49
C LYS A 74 -24.41 -15.95 -2.33
N ALA A 75 -24.30 -16.79 -3.36
CA ALA A 75 -25.40 -17.18 -4.24
C ALA A 75 -25.55 -18.71 -4.36
N ALA A 76 -25.49 -19.43 -3.23
CA ALA A 76 -25.86 -20.84 -3.14
C ALA A 76 -26.85 -21.03 -1.97
#